data_AF-M6JKH1-F1
#
_entry.id   AF-M6JKH1-F1
#
_cell.length_a   1.000
_cell.length_b   1.000
_cell.length_c   1.000
_cell.angle_alpha   90.00
_cell.angle_beta   90.00
_cell.angle_gamma   90.00
#
_symmetry.space_group_name_H-M   'P 1'
#
loop_
_entity.id
_entity.type
_entity.pdbx_description
1 polymer ?
#
loop_
_entity_poly.entity_id
_entity_poly.type
_entity_poly.pdbx_seq_one_letter_code
_entity_poly.pdbx_strand_id
1 'polypeptide(L)'
;MESIPSDPILLEVDDDAKVATVHFVDGRKYKLQHPGNRKALRWRQDSISLTDGLKQDSLLDQFFKYCVVAFGHTFQPTLDTIAPNHVEVWLRLANRFLKWELE
;
A
#
# COMPACT_ATOMS: atom_id res chain seq x y z
N MET A 1 -13.32 20.14 -8.28
CA MET A 1 -12.82 19.46 -7.07
C MET A 1 -13.09 17.98 -7.30
N GLU A 2 -12.05 17.17 -7.52
CA GLU A 2 -12.22 15.71 -7.49
C GLU A 2 -12.70 15.35 -6.08
N SER A 3 -13.78 14.58 -5.96
CA SER A 3 -14.30 14.12 -4.67
C SER A 3 -13.29 13.18 -4.02
N ILE A 4 -12.98 13.41 -2.74
CA ILE A 4 -12.15 12.49 -1.96
C ILE A 4 -12.93 11.16 -1.84
N PRO A 5 -12.33 10.03 -2.23
CA PRO A 5 -13.05 8.77 -2.22
C PRO A 5 -13.11 8.18 -0.80
N SER A 6 -14.17 7.45 -0.50
CA SER A 6 -14.33 6.74 0.79
C SER A 6 -13.44 5.50 0.91
N ASP A 7 -13.07 4.92 -0.23
CA ASP A 7 -12.17 3.76 -0.37
C ASP A 7 -11.13 4.04 -1.47
N PRO A 8 -9.95 3.41 -1.45
CA PRO A 8 -8.99 3.56 -2.54
C PRO A 8 -9.58 3.09 -3.87
N ILE A 9 -9.54 3.96 -4.88
CA ILE A 9 -10.03 3.65 -6.22
C ILE A 9 -8.83 3.20 -7.07
N LEU A 10 -8.92 2.00 -7.64
CA LEU A 10 -7.97 1.55 -8.65
C LEU A 10 -8.25 2.31 -9.96
N LEU A 11 -7.26 3.08 -10.42
CA LEU A 11 -7.37 3.88 -11.65
C LEU A 11 -6.84 3.10 -12.86
N GLU A 12 -5.67 2.48 -12.70
CA GLU A 12 -4.99 1.73 -13.76
C GLU A 12 -4.22 0.55 -13.14
N VAL A 13 -4.11 -0.55 -13.88
CA VAL A 13 -3.26 -1.70 -13.55
C VAL A 13 -2.57 -2.15 -14.84
N ASP A 14 -1.29 -2.51 -14.76
CA ASP A 14 -0.59 -3.10 -15.91
C ASP A 14 -1.00 -4.57 -16.12
N ASP A 15 -0.77 -5.10 -17.33
CA ASP A 15 -1.21 -6.47 -17.71
C ASP A 15 -0.66 -7.58 -16.78
N ASP A 16 0.45 -7.30 -16.09
CA ASP A 16 1.10 -8.22 -15.14
C ASP A 16 0.72 -7.96 -13.66
N ALA A 17 -0.15 -6.99 -13.38
CA ALA A 17 -0.50 -6.48 -12.05
C ALA A 17 0.70 -6.12 -11.15
N LYS A 18 1.85 -5.82 -11.75
CA LYS A 18 3.08 -5.36 -11.07
C LYS A 18 3.06 -3.88 -10.78
N VAL A 19 2.25 -3.12 -11.51
CA VAL A 19 2.10 -1.68 -11.36
C VAL A 19 0.63 -1.33 -11.30
N ALA A 20 0.25 -0.54 -10.29
CA ALA A 20 -1.11 -0.04 -10.15
C ALA A 20 -1.09 1.46 -9.87
N THR A 21 -2.05 2.21 -10.38
CA THR A 21 -2.28 3.60 -9.99
C THR A 21 -3.56 3.66 -9.16
N VAL A 22 -3.50 4.24 -7.98
CA VAL A 22 -4.63 4.33 -7.04
C VAL A 22 -4.91 5.79 -6.68
N HIS A 23 -6.20 6.17 -6.59
CA HIS A 23 -6.63 7.39 -5.93
C HIS A 23 -7.03 7.03 -4.50
N PHE A 24 -6.24 7.49 -3.55
CA PHE A 24 -6.39 7.10 -2.15
C PHE A 24 -7.33 8.03 -1.39
N VAL A 25 -7.78 7.60 -0.20
CA VAL A 25 -8.78 8.29 0.63
C VAL A 25 -8.30 9.63 1.21
N ASP A 26 -7.02 9.97 1.04
CA ASP A 26 -6.46 11.28 1.34
C ASP A 26 -6.59 12.28 0.17
N GLY A 27 -7.23 11.87 -0.93
CA GLY A 27 -7.39 12.65 -2.16
C GLY A 27 -6.14 12.67 -3.04
N ARG A 28 -5.11 11.88 -2.71
CA ARG A 28 -3.84 11.83 -3.45
C ARG A 28 -3.77 10.59 -4.32
N LYS A 29 -3.01 10.68 -5.40
CA LYS A 29 -2.80 9.57 -6.34
C LYS A 29 -1.44 8.95 -6.10
N TYR A 30 -1.39 7.63 -6.01
CA TYR A 30 -0.14 6.90 -5.81
C TYR A 30 0.04 5.87 -6.91
N LYS A 31 1.29 5.69 -7.32
CA LYS A 31 1.71 4.55 -8.14
C LYS A 31 2.27 3.48 -7.21
N LEU A 32 1.70 2.30 -7.26
CA LEU A 32 2.16 1.12 -6.57
C LEU A 32 3.04 0.29 -7.49
N GLN A 33 4.18 -0.19 -7.00
CA GLN A 33 5.08 -1.08 -7.72
C GLN A 33 5.38 -2.32 -6.89
N HIS A 34 5.08 -3.50 -7.46
CA HIS A 34 5.23 -4.77 -6.75
C HIS A 34 6.72 -5.08 -6.55
N PRO A 35 7.14 -5.47 -5.34
CA PRO A 35 8.56 -5.63 -5.00
C PRO A 35 9.14 -6.98 -5.48
N GLY A 36 8.31 -7.82 -6.10
CA GLY A 36 8.61 -9.19 -6.51
C GLY A 36 8.28 -10.22 -5.42
N ASN A 37 7.95 -11.44 -5.85
CA ASN A 37 7.33 -12.47 -5.01
C ASN A 37 8.14 -12.82 -3.77
N ARG A 38 9.47 -12.89 -3.90
CA ARG A 38 10.35 -13.25 -2.78
C ARG A 38 10.30 -12.20 -1.66
N LYS A 39 10.32 -10.91 -2.00
CA LYS A 39 10.22 -9.82 -1.03
C LYS A 39 8.82 -9.76 -0.43
N ALA A 40 7.79 -9.82 -1.29
CA ALA A 40 6.40 -9.80 -0.85
C ALA A 40 6.05 -10.95 0.10
N LEU A 41 6.52 -12.17 -0.18
CA LEU A 41 6.32 -13.33 0.70
C LEU A 41 7.03 -13.12 2.05
N ARG A 42 8.29 -12.70 2.02
CA ARG A 42 9.07 -12.46 3.23
C ARG A 42 8.43 -11.41 4.14
N TRP A 43 8.04 -10.26 3.59
CA TRP A 43 7.41 -9.19 4.39
C TRP A 43 6.10 -9.63 5.03
N ARG A 44 5.30 -10.45 4.34
CA ARG A 44 4.06 -11.01 4.88
C ARG A 44 4.30 -12.07 5.95
N GLN A 45 5.40 -12.82 5.88
CA GLN A 45 5.79 -13.75 6.93
C GLN A 45 6.34 -13.00 8.14
N ASP A 46 7.20 -12.01 7.92
CA ASP A 46 7.80 -11.19 8.97
C ASP A 46 6.76 -10.34 9.72
N SER A 47 5.63 -10.02 9.09
CA SER A 47 4.50 -9.32 9.72
C SER A 47 3.61 -10.21 10.59
N ILE A 48 3.87 -11.53 10.61
CA ILE A 48 3.18 -12.49 11.46
C ILE A 48 4.22 -13.11 12.41
N SER A 49 4.32 -12.58 13.63
CA SER A 49 5.15 -13.17 14.67
C SER A 49 4.32 -14.16 15.50
N LEU A 50 4.77 -15.41 15.59
CA LEU A 50 4.17 -16.42 16.45
C LEU A 50 4.32 -16.10 17.94
N THR A 51 5.28 -15.24 18.31
CA THR A 51 5.55 -14.84 19.71
C THR A 51 5.05 -13.44 20.04
N ASP A 52 5.09 -12.51 19.08
CA ASP A 52 4.81 -11.09 19.33
C ASP A 52 3.51 -10.61 18.68
N GLY A 53 2.76 -11.49 18.01
CA GLY A 53 1.55 -11.13 17.28
C GLY A 53 1.81 -10.47 15.92
N LEU A 54 0.84 -9.68 15.45
CA LEU A 54 0.88 -9.03 14.14
C LEU A 54 1.82 -7.81 14.14
N LYS A 55 2.96 -7.90 13.45
CA LYS A 55 3.90 -6.78 13.20
C LYS A 55 3.53 -6.02 11.93
N GLN A 56 2.34 -5.44 11.97
CA GLN A 56 1.74 -4.73 10.82
C GLN A 56 2.44 -3.42 10.48
N ASP A 57 3.13 -2.83 11.46
CA ASP A 57 3.99 -1.66 11.30
C ASP A 57 5.15 -1.93 10.32
N SER A 58 5.87 -3.03 10.53
CA SER A 58 6.98 -3.44 9.66
C SER A 58 6.54 -3.67 8.21
N LEU A 59 5.35 -4.24 8.01
CA LEU A 59 4.78 -4.42 6.67
C LEU A 59 4.55 -3.07 5.99
N LEU A 60 3.92 -2.13 6.69
CA LEU A 60 3.62 -0.80 6.14
C LEU A 60 4.89 -0.01 5.86
N ASP A 61 5.90 -0.05 6.74
CA ASP A 61 7.17 0.64 6.48
C ASP A 61 7.87 0.12 5.22
N GLN A 62 7.92 -1.20 5.04
CA GLN A 62 8.46 -1.80 3.81
C GLN A 62 7.62 -1.42 2.59
N PHE A 63 6.30 -1.48 2.72
CA PHE A 63 5.37 -1.16 1.64
C PHE A 63 5.52 0.30 1.20
N PHE A 64 5.50 1.25 2.12
CA PHE A 64 5.70 2.66 1.82
C PHE A 64 7.04 2.93 1.16
N LYS A 65 8.11 2.35 1.71
CA LYS A 65 9.47 2.60 1.23
C LYS A 65 9.74 2.05 -0.18
N TYR A 66 9.18 0.90 -0.51
CA TYR A 66 9.57 0.16 -1.71
C TYR A 66 8.47 -0.01 -2.74
N CYS A 67 7.20 0.18 -2.36
CA CYS A 67 6.07 -0.04 -3.25
C CYS A 67 5.31 1.24 -3.56
N VAL A 68 5.35 2.27 -2.71
CA VAL A 68 4.52 3.47 -2.89
C VAL A 68 5.34 4.60 -3.46
N VAL A 69 4.91 5.11 -4.62
CA VAL A 69 5.49 6.28 -5.28
C VAL A 69 4.40 7.32 -5.46
N ALA A 70 4.69 8.56 -5.09
CA ALA A 70 3.78 9.68 -5.29
C ALA A 70 3.49 9.91 -6.79
N PHE A 71 2.24 10.16 -7.15
CA PHE A 71 1.83 10.42 -8.54
C PHE A 71 1.21 11.81 -8.66
N GLY A 72 1.97 12.75 -9.24
CA GLY A 72 1.54 14.15 -9.38
C GLY A 72 1.65 14.99 -8.10
N HIS A 73 2.35 14.50 -7.07
CA HIS A 73 2.68 15.24 -5.85
C HIS A 73 4.01 14.76 -5.25
N THR A 74 4.44 15.38 -4.14
CA THR A 74 5.72 15.07 -3.47
C THR A 74 5.56 14.42 -2.09
N PHE A 75 4.33 14.33 -1.57
CA PHE A 75 4.06 13.70 -0.28
C PHE A 75 4.44 12.22 -0.28
N GLN A 76 5.18 11.83 0.75
CA GLN A 76 5.62 10.45 0.99
C GLN A 76 4.89 9.90 2.22
N PRO A 77 4.01 8.91 2.04
CA PRO A 77 3.32 8.30 3.17
C PRO A 77 4.30 7.47 3.99
N THR A 78 4.24 7.62 5.31
CA THR A 78 4.87 6.76 6.31
C THR A 78 3.87 6.60 7.46
N LEU A 79 4.11 5.68 8.39
CA LEU A 79 3.28 5.53 9.59
C LEU A 79 3.19 6.84 10.41
N ASP A 80 4.23 7.67 10.37
CA ASP A 80 4.28 8.94 11.09
C ASP A 80 3.57 10.09 10.37
N THR A 81 3.36 10.00 9.04
CA THR A 81 2.82 11.11 8.23
C THR A 81 1.37 10.92 7.80
N ILE A 82 0.86 9.68 7.81
CA ILE A 82 -0.54 9.39 7.45
C ILE A 82 -1.49 9.67 8.62
N ALA A 83 -2.75 9.97 8.29
CA ALA A 83 -3.77 10.12 9.31
C ALA A 83 -4.07 8.75 9.98
N PRO A 84 -4.37 8.70 11.29
CA PRO A 84 -4.61 7.43 12.01
C PRO A 84 -5.71 6.56 11.39
N ASN A 85 -6.78 7.18 10.87
CA ASN A 85 -7.87 6.49 10.19
C ASN A 85 -7.49 5.93 8.81
N HIS A 86 -6.35 6.32 8.24
CA HIS A 86 -5.85 5.82 6.96
C HIS A 86 -4.97 4.57 7.12
N VAL A 87 -4.49 4.28 8.34
CA VAL A 87 -3.60 3.15 8.63
C VAL A 87 -4.23 1.83 8.19
N GLU A 88 -5.48 1.59 8.56
CA GLU A 88 -6.19 0.36 8.22
C GLU A 88 -6.43 0.22 6.71
N VAL A 89 -6.70 1.34 6.04
CA VAL A 89 -6.92 1.39 4.58
C VAL A 89 -5.62 1.03 3.85
N TRP A 90 -4.49 1.61 4.28
CA TRP A 90 -3.18 1.27 3.75
C TRP A 90 -2.80 -0.20 4.00
N LEU A 91 -3.10 -0.74 5.19
CA LEU A 91 -2.86 -2.14 5.50
C LEU A 91 -3.63 -3.09 4.59
N ARG A 92 -4.92 -2.81 4.37
CA ARG A 92 -5.76 -3.61 3.46
C ARG A 92 -5.22 -3.54 2.03
N LEU A 93 -4.87 -2.35 1.55
CA LEU A 93 -4.31 -2.15 0.21
C LEU A 93 -2.97 -2.89 0.04
N ALA A 94 -2.05 -2.76 1.00
CA ALA A 94 -0.76 -3.43 0.97
C ALA A 94 -0.92 -4.97 0.92
N ASN A 95 -1.81 -5.52 1.75
CA ASN A 95 -2.06 -6.97 1.76
C ASN A 95 -2.64 -7.48 0.44
N ARG A 96 -3.59 -6.76 -0.15
CA ARG A 96 -4.17 -7.11 -1.46
C ARG A 96 -3.13 -7.02 -2.56
N PHE A 97 -2.40 -5.91 -2.63
CA PHE A 97 -1.40 -5.70 -3.68
C PHE A 97 -0.26 -6.72 -3.64
N LEU A 98 0.28 -7.02 -2.45
CA LEU A 98 1.36 -7.99 -2.28
C LEU A 98 0.94 -9.45 -2.53
N LYS A 99 -0.36 -9.71 -2.71
CA LYS A 99 -0.93 -11.00 -3.08
C LYS A 99 -1.40 -11.05 -4.54
N TRP A 100 -1.30 -9.94 -5.28
CA TRP A 100 -1.96 -9.76 -6.58
C TRP A 100 -3.49 -9.88 -6.54
N GLU A 101 -4.11 -9.47 -5.43
CA GLU A 101 -5.56 -9.48 -5.22
C GLU A 101 -6.13 -8.06 -5.31
N LEU A 102 -5.67 -7.24 -6.26
CA LEU A 102 -6.17 -5.87 -6.44
C LEU A 102 -7.52 -5.80 -7.15
N GLU A 103 -7.92 -6.87 -7.84
CA GLU A 103 -9.30 -7.06 -8.37
C GLU A 103 -10.30 -7.32 -7.24
#